data_AF-A0A3S4H0P4-F1
#
_entry.id   AF-A0A3S4H0P4-F1
#
_cell.length_a   1.000
_cell.length_b   1.000
_cell.length_c   1.000
_cell.angle_alpha   90.00
_cell.angle_beta   90.00
_cell.angle_gamma   90.00
#
_symmetry.space_group_name_H-M   'P 1'
#
loop_
_entity.id
_entity.type
_entity.pdbx_description
1 polymer ?
#
loop_
_entity_poly.entity_id
_entity_poly.type
_entity_poly.pdbx_seq_one_letter_code
_entity_poly.pdbx_strand_id
1 'polypeptide(L)'
;MLLDPLTPNFFWQAWQGREIMSQRHGAPVPDNAVSLAINSRSGRTQNHFHIHISCLRPDVRVQLDKDAAAISSRWLPLPGGLQGHEYLARRVTEAELAQRSPFLMLAEEGAGGAPAYGTLRAGNGATERRLAGAAGDGA
;
A
#
# COMPACT_ATOMS: atom_id res chain seq x y z
N MET A 1 11.81 -4.94 -14.27
CA MET A 1 11.68 -5.87 -13.13
C MET A 1 10.33 -5.72 -12.44
N LEU A 2 10.01 -4.66 -11.70
CA LEU A 2 8.73 -4.61 -10.93
C LEU A 2 7.44 -4.68 -11.77
N LEU A 3 7.51 -4.42 -13.08
CA LEU A 3 6.40 -4.56 -14.04
C LEU A 3 6.47 -5.85 -14.86
N ASP A 4 7.45 -6.72 -14.59
CA ASP A 4 7.51 -8.05 -15.17
C ASP A 4 6.59 -8.97 -14.36
N PRO A 5 5.59 -9.61 -14.98
CA PRO A 5 4.67 -10.53 -14.30
C PRO A 5 5.36 -11.71 -13.60
N LEU A 6 6.60 -12.06 -14.01
CA LEU A 6 7.40 -13.11 -13.39
C LEU A 6 8.18 -12.62 -12.16
N THR A 7 8.24 -11.32 -11.90
CA THR A 7 8.88 -10.79 -10.69
C THR A 7 8.04 -11.16 -9.46
N PRO A 8 8.66 -11.66 -8.37
CA PRO A 8 7.94 -12.01 -7.16
C PRO A 8 7.10 -10.84 -6.62
N ASN A 9 5.91 -11.15 -6.13
CA ASN A 9 5.04 -10.18 -5.50
C ASN A 9 5.56 -9.84 -4.09
N PHE A 10 6.51 -8.90 -4.02
CA PHE A 10 7.14 -8.52 -2.76
C PHE A 10 6.16 -7.93 -1.73
N PHE A 11 5.07 -7.28 -2.17
CA PHE A 11 4.03 -6.81 -1.24
C PHE A 11 3.28 -7.97 -0.59
N TRP A 12 2.95 -9.01 -1.36
CA TRP A 12 2.37 -10.22 -0.81
C TRP A 12 3.34 -10.95 0.13
N GLN A 13 4.60 -11.07 -0.24
CA GLN A 13 5.63 -11.67 0.62
C GLN A 13 5.80 -10.88 1.93
N ALA A 14 5.83 -9.54 1.87
CA ALA A 14 5.88 -8.69 3.04
C ALA A 14 4.63 -8.85 3.93
N TRP A 15 3.45 -9.01 3.32
CA TRP A 15 2.22 -9.32 4.04
C TRP A 15 2.30 -10.66 4.79
N GLN A 16 2.79 -11.71 4.14
CA GLN A 16 2.99 -13.01 4.78
C GLN A 16 4.04 -12.94 5.91
N GLY A 17 5.05 -12.07 5.78
CA GLY A 17 6.09 -11.85 6.77
C GLY A 17 5.69 -10.97 7.97
N ARG A 18 4.47 -10.43 8.03
CA ARG A 18 4.06 -9.45 9.06
C ARG A 18 4.09 -9.98 10.49
N GLU A 19 4.03 -11.29 10.69
CA GLU A 19 4.16 -11.97 11.99
C GLU A 19 5.44 -11.56 12.75
N ILE A 20 6.48 -11.13 12.03
CA ILE A 20 7.70 -10.57 12.65
C ILE A 20 7.39 -9.38 13.58
N MET A 21 6.31 -8.64 13.32
CA MET A 21 5.86 -7.55 14.20
C MET A 21 5.41 -8.09 15.55
N SER A 22 4.55 -9.12 15.58
CA SER A 22 4.09 -9.77 16.81
C SER A 22 5.27 -10.39 17.58
N GLN A 23 6.18 -11.05 16.87
CA GLN A 23 7.38 -11.66 17.47
C GLN A 23 8.27 -10.63 18.16
N ARG A 24 8.49 -9.46 17.52
CA ARG A 24 9.30 -8.38 18.10
C ARG A 24 8.56 -7.61 19.20
N HIS A 25 7.24 -7.49 19.09
CA HIS A 25 6.42 -6.80 20.09
C HIS A 25 6.24 -7.63 21.37
N GLY A 26 6.30 -8.96 21.27
CA GLY A 26 6.05 -9.89 22.39
C GLY A 26 4.57 -10.15 22.66
N ALA A 27 3.68 -9.65 21.82
CA ALA A 27 2.23 -9.86 21.88
C ALA A 27 1.63 -9.81 20.47
N PRO A 28 0.44 -10.39 20.24
CA PRO A 28 -0.22 -10.35 18.93
C PRO A 28 -0.46 -8.91 18.46
N VAL A 29 0.02 -8.59 17.24
CA VAL A 29 -0.33 -7.35 16.54
C VAL A 29 -1.48 -7.65 15.59
N PRO A 30 -2.65 -6.99 15.73
CA PRO A 30 -3.78 -7.27 14.87
C PRO A 30 -3.53 -6.75 13.45
N ASP A 31 -4.03 -7.49 12.46
CA ASP A 31 -3.84 -7.18 11.03
C ASP A 31 -4.27 -5.75 10.65
N ASN A 32 -5.31 -5.22 11.29
CA ASN A 32 -5.82 -3.86 11.05
C ASN A 32 -4.87 -2.75 11.54
N ALA A 33 -3.88 -3.09 12.36
CA ALA A 33 -2.81 -2.20 12.80
C ALA A 33 -1.57 -2.28 11.92
N VAL A 34 -1.47 -3.25 11.00
CA VAL A 34 -0.29 -3.42 10.13
C VAL A 34 -0.42 -2.53 8.89
N SER A 35 0.72 -1.99 8.46
CA SER A 35 0.88 -1.30 7.19
C SER A 35 2.13 -1.77 6.45
N LEU A 36 2.02 -1.85 5.12
CA LEU A 36 3.13 -2.08 4.20
C LEU A 36 3.36 -0.80 3.40
N ALA A 37 4.58 -0.27 3.35
CA ALA A 37 4.90 0.93 2.59
C ALA A 37 6.22 0.80 1.84
N ILE A 38 6.31 1.35 0.63
CA ILE A 38 7.59 1.54 -0.08
C ILE A 38 7.74 3.02 -0.41
N ASN A 39 8.94 3.58 -0.36
CA ASN A 39 9.17 4.97 -0.72
C ASN A 39 9.77 5.11 -2.12
N SER A 40 9.43 6.21 -2.78
CA SER A 40 10.07 6.66 -4.02
C SER A 40 11.56 6.92 -3.81
N ARG A 41 12.29 7.25 -4.89
CA ARG A 41 13.71 7.61 -4.79
C ARG A 41 13.93 8.85 -3.92
N SER A 42 13.05 9.86 -4.00
CA SER A 42 13.16 11.08 -3.18
C SER A 42 12.80 10.83 -1.71
N GLY A 43 11.97 9.83 -1.41
CA GLY A 43 11.56 9.48 -0.05
C GLY A 43 12.43 8.44 0.67
N ARG A 44 13.62 8.09 0.14
CA ARG A 44 14.50 7.07 0.75
C ARG A 44 15.98 7.41 0.64
N THR A 45 16.78 6.81 1.51
CA THR A 45 18.25 6.94 1.50
C THR A 45 18.96 5.68 1.01
N GLN A 46 18.35 4.50 1.11
CA GLN A 46 18.92 3.26 0.58
C GLN A 46 18.50 3.02 -0.87
N ASN A 47 19.46 2.63 -1.72
CA ASN A 47 19.26 2.31 -3.13
C ASN A 47 19.13 0.81 -3.41
N HIS A 48 18.55 0.08 -2.47
CA HIS A 48 18.12 -1.30 -2.65
C HIS A 48 16.62 -1.39 -2.33
N PHE A 49 15.87 -2.23 -3.05
CA PHE A 49 14.43 -2.36 -2.87
C PHE A 49 14.10 -2.82 -1.44
N HIS A 50 13.21 -2.08 -0.75
CA HIS A 50 12.76 -2.44 0.59
C HIS A 50 11.32 -1.98 0.82
N ILE A 51 10.54 -2.82 1.49
CA ILE A 51 9.19 -2.51 1.96
C ILE A 51 9.26 -2.36 3.48
N HIS A 52 8.74 -1.25 3.99
CA HIS A 52 8.49 -1.03 5.41
C HIS A 52 7.28 -1.86 5.85
N ILE A 53 7.48 -2.72 6.85
CA ILE A 53 6.41 -3.41 7.57
C ILE A 53 6.34 -2.76 8.96
N SER A 54 5.26 -2.05 9.25
CA SER A 54 5.14 -1.27 10.51
C SER A 54 3.70 -0.98 10.88
N CYS A 55 3.47 -0.40 12.06
CA CYS A 55 2.13 -0.04 12.49
C CYS A 55 1.56 1.12 11.66
N LEU A 56 0.30 1.00 11.24
CA LEU A 56 -0.47 2.08 10.64
C LEU A 56 -0.73 3.17 11.67
N ARG A 57 -0.58 4.44 11.28
CA ARG A 57 -0.94 5.54 12.18
C ARG A 57 -2.44 5.54 12.50
N PRO A 58 -2.85 5.80 13.76
CA PRO A 58 -4.25 5.79 14.14
C PRO A 58 -5.13 6.77 13.35
N ASP A 59 -4.64 7.97 13.06
CA ASP A 59 -5.36 8.98 12.27
C ASP A 59 -5.58 8.54 10.81
N VAL A 60 -4.58 7.91 10.20
CA VAL A 60 -4.71 7.30 8.87
C VAL A 60 -5.71 6.15 8.88
N ARG A 61 -5.71 5.30 9.92
CA ARG A 61 -6.68 4.21 10.10
C ARG A 61 -8.11 4.75 10.12
N VAL A 62 -8.37 5.79 10.93
CA VAL A 62 -9.67 6.46 11.02
C VAL A 62 -10.10 7.05 9.68
N GLN A 63 -9.21 7.75 8.97
CA GLN A 63 -9.53 8.32 7.66
C GLN A 63 -9.89 7.23 6.64
N LEU A 64 -9.10 6.15 6.57
CA LEU A 64 -9.36 5.03 5.66
C LEU A 64 -10.65 4.27 6.01
N ASP A 65 -11.09 4.26 7.26
CA ASP A 65 -12.39 3.68 7.64
C ASP A 65 -13.55 4.60 7.31
N LYS A 66 -13.40 5.90 7.55
CA LYS A 66 -14.38 6.92 7.18
C LYS A 66 -14.69 6.89 5.68
N ASP A 67 -13.66 6.75 4.84
CA ASP A 67 -13.79 6.74 3.38
C ASP A 67 -13.98 5.34 2.80
N ALA A 68 -14.19 4.31 3.63
CA ALA A 68 -14.27 2.92 3.18
C ALA A 68 -15.27 2.69 2.03
N ALA A 69 -16.42 3.36 2.07
CA ALA A 69 -17.45 3.28 1.04
C ALA A 69 -17.04 3.96 -0.29
N ALA A 70 -16.18 4.97 -0.24
CA ALA A 70 -15.66 5.67 -1.42
C ALA A 70 -14.48 4.93 -2.08
N ILE A 71 -13.76 4.09 -1.33
CA ILE A 71 -12.63 3.31 -1.85
C ILE A 71 -13.16 2.10 -2.63
N SER A 72 -13.15 2.22 -3.95
CA SER A 72 -13.63 1.23 -4.92
C SER A 72 -12.52 0.26 -5.40
N SER A 73 -12.86 -0.68 -6.28
CA SER A 73 -11.91 -1.53 -7.00
C SER A 73 -11.24 -0.83 -8.19
N ARG A 74 -11.25 0.51 -8.25
CA ARG A 74 -10.52 1.33 -9.22
C ARG A 74 -9.64 2.31 -8.46
N TRP A 75 -8.50 2.65 -9.03
CA TRP A 75 -7.67 3.74 -8.52
C TRP A 75 -8.41 5.06 -8.68
N LEU A 76 -8.80 5.66 -7.55
CA LEU A 76 -9.46 6.95 -7.49
C LEU A 76 -8.80 7.81 -6.40
N PRO A 77 -8.83 9.14 -6.51
CA PRO A 77 -8.37 10.02 -5.44
C PRO A 77 -9.05 9.68 -4.10
N LEU A 78 -8.27 9.53 -3.04
CA LEU A 78 -8.75 9.36 -1.68
C LEU A 78 -9.24 10.72 -1.16
N PRO A 79 -10.53 10.86 -0.76
CA PRO A 79 -11.06 12.11 -0.26
C PRO A 79 -10.22 12.68 0.90
N GLY A 80 -9.75 13.92 0.76
CA GLY A 80 -8.91 14.59 1.78
C GLY A 80 -7.46 14.10 1.86
N GLY A 81 -7.07 13.10 1.06
CA GLY A 81 -5.70 12.58 1.03
C GLY A 81 -5.25 11.97 2.35
N LEU A 82 -3.93 11.83 2.53
CA LEU A 82 -3.33 11.42 3.80
C LEU A 82 -2.20 12.38 4.15
N GLN A 83 -2.22 12.92 5.36
CA GLN A 83 -1.17 13.82 5.88
C GLN A 83 -0.90 15.03 4.99
N GLY A 84 -1.94 15.59 4.37
CA GLY A 84 -1.83 16.75 3.48
C GLY A 84 -1.31 16.43 2.07
N HIS A 85 -1.14 15.15 1.73
CA HIS A 85 -0.73 14.72 0.40
C HIS A 85 -1.87 13.98 -0.32
N GLU A 86 -1.90 14.10 -1.64
CA GLU A 86 -2.84 13.38 -2.48
C GLU A 86 -2.45 11.90 -2.61
N TYR A 87 -3.44 11.03 -2.50
CA TYR A 87 -3.28 9.59 -2.69
C TYR A 87 -4.37 9.09 -3.62
N LEU A 88 -4.01 8.18 -4.52
CA LEU A 88 -4.98 7.29 -5.16
C LEU A 88 -5.20 6.09 -4.24
N ALA A 89 -6.45 5.69 -4.04
CA ALA A 89 -6.81 4.52 -3.27
C ALA A 89 -7.54 3.49 -4.14
N ARG A 90 -7.26 2.21 -3.87
CA ARG A 90 -7.94 1.05 -4.45
C ARG A 90 -8.17 0.01 -3.36
N ARG A 91 -9.35 -0.59 -3.36
CA ARG A 91 -9.69 -1.77 -2.58
C ARG A 91 -9.21 -3.02 -3.29
N VAL A 92 -8.54 -3.90 -2.55
CA VAL A 92 -7.97 -5.14 -3.06
C VAL A 92 -8.30 -6.28 -2.10
N THR A 93 -8.75 -7.40 -2.65
CA THR A 93 -8.99 -8.62 -1.85
C THR A 93 -7.67 -9.34 -1.56
N GLU A 94 -7.67 -10.24 -0.58
CA GLU A 94 -6.50 -11.09 -0.32
C GLU A 94 -6.13 -11.96 -1.53
N ALA A 95 -7.12 -12.57 -2.18
CA ALA A 95 -6.89 -13.40 -3.37
C ALA A 95 -6.30 -12.58 -4.52
N GLU A 96 -6.80 -11.37 -4.73
CA GLU A 96 -6.28 -10.47 -5.76
C GLU A 96 -4.85 -10.03 -5.44
N LEU A 97 -4.54 -9.67 -4.19
CA LEU A 97 -3.19 -9.29 -3.78
C LEU A 97 -2.21 -10.46 -3.86
N ALA A 98 -2.65 -11.70 -3.62
CA ALA A 98 -1.81 -12.89 -3.76
C ALA A 98 -1.43 -13.15 -5.23
N GLN A 99 -2.32 -12.82 -6.17
CA GLN A 99 -2.12 -13.06 -7.60
C GLN A 99 -1.42 -11.92 -8.32
N ARG A 100 -1.71 -10.67 -7.96
CA ARG A 100 -1.23 -9.48 -8.68
C ARG A 100 -0.48 -8.54 -7.73
N SER A 101 0.67 -8.09 -8.20
CA SER A 101 1.47 -7.08 -7.51
C SER A 101 0.78 -5.71 -7.57
N PRO A 102 0.78 -4.92 -6.49
CA PRO A 102 0.36 -3.52 -6.52
C PRO A 102 1.04 -2.69 -7.61
N PHE A 103 2.29 -3.02 -7.97
CA PHE A 103 3.02 -2.35 -9.05
C PHE A 103 2.38 -2.61 -10.42
N LEU A 104 1.96 -3.84 -10.68
CA LEU A 104 1.27 -4.22 -11.93
C LEU A 104 -0.12 -3.59 -11.98
N MET A 105 -0.90 -3.69 -10.89
CA MET A 105 -2.23 -3.06 -10.80
C MET A 105 -2.16 -1.57 -11.09
N LEU A 106 -1.20 -0.86 -10.48
CA LEU A 106 -1.07 0.58 -10.67
C LEU A 106 -0.60 0.94 -12.10
N ALA A 107 0.29 0.16 -12.71
CA ALA A 107 0.76 0.41 -14.07
C ALA A 107 -0.30 0.14 -15.14
N GLU A 108 -1.15 -0.88 -14.95
CA GLU A 108 -2.17 -1.29 -15.91
C GLU A 108 -3.46 -0.47 -15.81
N GLU A 109 -3.81 -0.01 -14.60
CA GLU A 109 -5.14 0.54 -14.29
C GLU A 109 -5.08 2.00 -13.81
N GLY A 110 -3.89 2.52 -13.49
CA GLY A 110 -3.69 3.91 -13.14
C GLY A 110 -3.97 4.82 -14.34
N ALA A 111 -4.65 5.94 -14.11
CA ALA A 111 -5.00 6.89 -15.15
C ALA A 111 -3.73 7.49 -15.81
N GLY A 112 -3.32 6.92 -16.94
CA GLY A 112 -2.49 7.56 -17.97
C GLY A 112 -1.14 8.11 -17.51
N GLY A 113 -0.15 7.24 -17.35
CA GLY A 113 1.26 7.62 -17.19
C GLY A 113 1.92 6.72 -16.16
N ALA A 114 3.10 6.18 -16.48
CA ALA A 114 3.88 5.38 -15.54
C ALA A 114 3.97 6.16 -14.22
N PRO A 115 3.42 5.66 -13.11
CA PRO A 115 3.46 6.38 -11.87
C PRO A 115 4.94 6.54 -11.52
N ALA A 116 5.40 7.76 -11.30
CA ALA A 116 6.55 7.95 -10.44
C ALA A 116 6.18 7.23 -9.13
N TYR A 117 6.77 6.06 -8.90
CA TYR A 117 6.37 5.14 -7.83
C TYR A 117 6.42 5.88 -6.50
N GLY A 118 5.27 6.40 -6.06
CA GLY A 118 5.08 7.07 -4.78
C GLY A 118 5.01 6.07 -3.64
N THR A 119 4.58 6.54 -2.47
CA THR A 119 4.35 5.65 -1.33
C THR A 119 3.12 4.79 -1.57
N LEU A 120 3.30 3.48 -1.80
CA LEU A 120 2.21 2.49 -1.82
C LEU A 120 1.99 1.96 -0.40
N ARG A 121 0.86 2.31 0.23
CA ARG A 121 0.45 1.84 1.56
C ARG A 121 -0.61 0.76 1.44
N ALA A 122 -0.42 -0.40 2.05
CA ALA A 122 -1.50 -1.37 2.29
C ALA A 122 -2.00 -1.22 3.74
N GLY A 123 -3.30 -1.00 3.96
CA GLY A 123 -3.92 -0.98 5.30
C GLY A 123 -5.18 -1.85 5.34
N ASN A 124 -5.36 -2.63 6.41
CA ASN A 124 -6.45 -3.62 6.50
C ASN A 124 -7.68 -3.10 7.26
N GLY A 125 -8.84 -3.15 6.61
CA GLY A 125 -10.11 -3.32 7.32
C GLY A 125 -10.32 -4.79 7.71
N ALA A 126 -11.31 -5.08 8.55
CA ALA A 126 -11.52 -6.43 9.12
C ALA A 126 -11.68 -7.57 8.09
N THR A 127 -11.93 -7.27 6.81
CA THR A 127 -12.12 -8.25 5.72
C THR A 127 -11.49 -7.85 4.38
N GLU A 128 -10.94 -6.64 4.22
CA GLU A 128 -10.45 -6.11 2.93
C GLU A 128 -9.18 -5.26 3.11
N ARG A 129 -8.27 -5.32 2.12
CA ARG A 129 -7.04 -4.52 2.09
C ARG A 129 -7.24 -3.27 1.24
N ARG A 130 -6.68 -2.14 1.67
CA ARG A 130 -6.71 -0.87 0.95
C ARG A 130 -5.31 -0.52 0.53
N LEU A 131 -5.07 -0.42 -0.78
CA LEU A 131 -3.86 0.15 -1.33
C LEU A 131 -4.05 1.66 -1.48
N ALA A 132 -3.08 2.45 -1.03
CA ALA A 132 -3.02 3.88 -1.28
C ALA A 132 -1.66 4.21 -1.90
N GLY A 133 -1.62 4.69 -3.14
CA GLY A 133 -0.41 5.17 -3.81
C GLY A 133 -0.39 6.70 -3.83
N ALA A 134 0.68 7.33 -3.35
CA ALA A 134 0.85 8.77 -3.56
C ALA A 134 0.96 9.07 -5.07
N ALA A 135 0.21 10.05 -5.56
CA ALA A 135 0.47 10.60 -6.90
C ALA A 135 1.86 11.22 -6.86
N GLY A 136 2.76 10.77 -7.73
CA GLY A 136 4.16 11.20 -7.66
C GLY A 136 4.30 12.70 -7.89
N ASP A 137 5.18 13.34 -7.12
CA ASP A 137 5.61 14.72 -7.38
C ASP A 137 6.22 14.73 -8.79
N GLY A 138 5.58 15.47 -9.70
CA GLY A 138 6.15 15.78 -11.00
C GLY A 138 7.52 16.42 -10.80
N ALA A 139 8.54 15.84 -11.45
CA ALA A 139 9.76 16.56 -11.75
C ALA A 139 9.50 17.49 -12.94
#